data_AF-Q9PTL4-F1
#
_entry.id   AF-Q9PTL4-F1
#
_cell.length_a   1.000
_cell.length_b   1.000
_cell.length_c   1.000
_cell.angle_alpha   90.00
_cell.angle_beta   90.00
_cell.angle_gamma   90.00
#
_symmetry.space_group_name_H-M   'P 1'
#
loop_
_entity.id
_entity.type
_entity.pdbx_description
1 polymer ?
#
loop_
_entity_poly.entity_id
_entity_poly.type
_entity_poly.pdbx_seq_one_letter_code
_entity_poly.pdbx_strand_id
1 'polypeptide(L)'
;EDRGDEGGSGFPGSCCAQRPRSVSPSSDQLHQSDTLLGLPIVAIENIFNFMNYDEISQLRLVCKRMDAVCQRMLNQGFLRVERYHNLCQKQVKAQLPRRESERRNHSLARHADILAAVGDAALVA
;
A
#
# COMPACT_ATOMS: atom_id res chain seq x y z
N GLU A 1 -23.38 65.42 -28.84
CA GLU A 1 -24.81 65.72 -28.74
C GLU A 1 -25.56 64.79 -29.68
N ASP A 2 -26.39 63.91 -29.14
CA ASP A 2 -27.61 63.45 -29.79
C ASP A 2 -28.56 62.95 -28.69
N ARG A 3 -29.80 63.43 -28.75
CA ARG A 3 -30.85 63.34 -27.73
C ARG A 3 -31.97 62.45 -28.28
N GLY A 4 -32.51 61.55 -27.47
CA GLY A 4 -33.74 60.82 -27.76
C GLY A 4 -34.42 60.30 -26.50
N ASP A 5 -35.52 60.95 -26.12
CA ASP A 5 -36.58 60.61 -25.14
C ASP A 5 -37.26 59.26 -25.55
N GLU A 6 -37.89 58.42 -24.72
CA GLU A 6 -39.19 58.52 -24.02
C GLU A 6 -39.22 57.38 -22.95
N GLY A 7 -39.76 57.49 -21.72
CA GLY A 7 -41.15 57.76 -21.36
C GLY A 7 -41.92 56.44 -21.10
N GLY A 8 -42.20 56.08 -19.83
CA GLY A 8 -43.04 54.90 -19.52
C GLY A 8 -43.16 54.50 -18.04
N SER A 9 -44.24 54.94 -17.40
CA SER A 9 -44.65 54.79 -16.00
C SER A 9 -45.27 53.43 -15.61
N GLY A 10 -45.17 53.02 -14.33
CA GLY A 10 -46.05 51.98 -13.74
C GLY A 10 -45.67 51.49 -12.32
N PHE A 11 -46.27 52.11 -11.29
CA PHE A 11 -46.32 51.71 -9.86
C PHE A 11 -47.09 50.38 -9.62
N PRO A 12 -47.32 49.85 -8.38
CA PRO A 12 -46.65 50.00 -7.06
C PRO A 12 -46.37 48.63 -6.36
N GLY A 13 -45.74 48.67 -5.18
CA GLY A 13 -46.17 47.83 -4.05
C GLY A 13 -45.28 46.65 -3.63
N SER A 14 -44.77 46.77 -2.40
CA SER A 14 -44.92 45.79 -1.31
C SER A 14 -43.62 45.64 -0.52
N CYS A 15 -43.58 46.39 0.58
CA CYS A 15 -42.74 46.09 1.72
C CYS A 15 -43.25 44.80 2.37
N CYS A 16 -42.44 43.73 2.34
CA CYS A 16 -42.60 42.60 3.24
C CYS A 16 -41.27 42.27 3.92
N ALA A 17 -41.21 42.68 5.18
CA ALA A 17 -40.65 41.96 6.31
C ALA A 17 -39.59 40.88 6.03
N GLN A 18 -38.35 41.21 6.43
CA GLN A 18 -37.41 40.39 7.19
C GLN A 18 -37.59 38.86 7.18
N ARG A 19 -36.53 38.16 6.76
CA ARG A 19 -36.03 37.01 7.53
C ARG A 19 -34.51 36.92 7.38
N PRO A 20 -33.71 36.99 8.46
CA PRO A 20 -32.31 36.59 8.36
C PRO A 20 -32.32 35.11 8.02
N ARG A 21 -31.66 34.74 6.91
CA ARG A 21 -31.35 33.34 6.64
C ARG A 21 -30.42 32.89 7.75
N SER A 22 -30.97 32.14 8.69
CA SER A 22 -30.21 31.32 9.61
C SER A 22 -29.34 30.40 8.77
N VAL A 23 -28.06 30.75 8.65
CA VAL A 23 -27.01 29.83 8.21
C VAL A 23 -26.97 28.74 9.27
N SER A 24 -27.68 27.66 8.99
CA SER A 24 -27.52 26.40 9.71
C SER A 24 -26.07 25.94 9.51
N PRO A 25 -25.31 25.66 10.59
CA PRO A 25 -24.09 24.88 10.44
C PRO A 25 -24.56 23.46 10.08
N SER A 26 -24.59 23.15 8.79
CA SER A 26 -24.78 21.79 8.32
C SER A 26 -23.52 21.03 8.71
N SER A 27 -23.66 20.31 9.83
CA SER A 27 -22.72 19.37 10.42
C SER A 27 -21.67 18.84 9.44
N ASP A 28 -20.42 19.23 9.66
CA ASP A 28 -19.20 18.53 9.26
C ASP A 28 -19.17 17.11 9.87
N GLN A 29 -20.07 16.23 9.47
CA GLN A 29 -20.07 14.81 9.83
C GLN A 29 -19.39 13.99 8.75
N LEU A 30 -18.09 14.22 8.53
CA LEU A 30 -17.20 13.20 7.99
C LEU A 30 -16.66 12.31 9.12
N HIS A 31 -17.56 11.73 9.92
CA HIS A 31 -17.23 10.67 10.86
C HIS A 31 -17.28 9.29 10.19
N GLN A 32 -16.91 9.21 8.91
CA GLN A 32 -16.76 7.93 8.21
C GLN A 32 -15.50 7.22 8.70
N SER A 33 -15.59 6.67 9.90
CA SER A 33 -15.10 5.36 10.30
C SER A 33 -14.02 4.75 9.41
N ASP A 34 -12.82 5.32 9.44
CA ASP A 34 -11.60 4.56 9.18
C ASP A 34 -11.37 3.61 10.37
N THR A 35 -12.29 2.67 10.63
CA THR A 35 -12.19 1.77 11.79
C THR A 35 -10.98 0.86 11.67
N LEU A 36 -10.69 0.38 10.46
CA LEU A 36 -9.51 -0.43 10.16
C LEU A 36 -8.27 0.44 9.91
N LEU A 37 -8.44 1.56 9.21
CA LEU A 37 -7.34 2.48 8.90
C LEU A 37 -6.99 3.46 10.05
N GLY A 38 -7.73 3.44 11.14
CA GLY A 38 -7.40 4.15 12.38
C GLY A 38 -6.54 3.31 13.33
N LEU A 39 -6.45 1.99 13.08
CA LEU A 39 -5.66 1.10 13.91
C LEU A 39 -4.15 1.37 13.77
N PRO A 40 -3.37 1.15 14.85
CA PRO A 40 -1.92 1.09 14.76
C PRO A 40 -1.49 0.12 13.67
N ILE A 41 -0.43 0.46 12.95
CA ILE A 41 0.01 -0.35 11.81
C ILE A 41 0.25 -1.82 12.17
N VAL A 42 0.80 -2.09 13.34
CA VAL A 42 1.06 -3.45 13.82
C VAL A 42 -0.24 -4.28 13.90
N ALA A 43 -1.35 -3.67 14.31
CA ALA A 43 -2.64 -4.36 14.37
C ALA A 43 -3.16 -4.69 12.96
N ILE A 44 -2.95 -3.78 12.01
CA ILE A 44 -3.34 -3.97 10.60
C ILE A 44 -2.50 -5.07 9.96
N GLU A 45 -1.19 -5.05 10.16
CA GLU A 45 -0.29 -6.12 9.69
C GLU A 45 -0.67 -7.47 10.28
N ASN A 46 -1.05 -7.52 11.57
CA ASN A 46 -1.52 -8.76 12.20
C ASN A 46 -2.83 -9.27 11.62
N ILE A 47 -3.76 -8.38 11.24
CA ILE A 47 -4.98 -8.77 10.53
C ILE A 47 -4.63 -9.30 9.14
N PHE A 48 -3.69 -8.67 8.44
CA PHE A 48 -3.31 -9.07 7.08
C PHE A 48 -2.47 -10.35 7.03
N ASN A 49 -1.83 -10.76 8.12
CA ASN A 49 -1.14 -12.05 8.22
C ASN A 49 -2.06 -13.27 8.05
N PHE A 50 -3.39 -13.10 8.07
CA PHE A 50 -4.35 -14.16 7.79
C PHE A 50 -4.67 -14.32 6.29
N MET A 51 -4.07 -13.50 5.43
CA MET A 51 -4.29 -13.51 3.98
C MET A 51 -3.01 -13.91 3.24
N ASN A 52 -3.16 -14.39 2.01
CA ASN A 52 -2.04 -14.69 1.13
C ASN A 52 -1.42 -13.41 0.55
N TYR A 53 -0.15 -13.48 0.14
CA TYR A 53 0.55 -12.33 -0.45
C TYR A 53 -0.12 -11.81 -1.74
N ASP A 54 -0.80 -12.69 -2.50
CA ASP A 54 -1.59 -12.28 -3.66
C ASP A 54 -2.75 -11.36 -3.26
N GLU A 55 -3.49 -11.72 -2.21
CA GLU A 55 -4.59 -10.91 -1.67
C GLU A 55 -4.06 -9.59 -1.10
N ILE A 56 -2.94 -9.64 -0.36
CA ILE A 56 -2.25 -8.44 0.16
C ILE A 56 -1.81 -7.51 -0.97
N SER A 57 -1.36 -8.06 -2.10
CA SER A 57 -0.96 -7.27 -3.26
C SER A 57 -2.13 -6.51 -3.90
N GLN A 58 -3.31 -7.13 -3.96
CA GLN A 58 -4.53 -6.51 -4.50
C GLN A 58 -5.02 -5.35 -3.62
N LEU A 59 -4.84 -5.46 -2.30
CA LEU A 59 -5.19 -4.39 -1.35
C LEU A 59 -4.41 -3.08 -1.57
N ARG A 60 -3.25 -3.13 -2.24
CA ARG A 60 -2.48 -1.93 -2.60
C ARG A 60 -3.27 -0.96 -3.47
N LEU A 61 -4.24 -1.44 -4.24
CA LEU A 61 -5.06 -0.62 -5.13
C LEU A 61 -6.21 0.11 -4.41
N VAL A 62 -6.48 -0.20 -3.14
CA VAL A 62 -7.65 0.31 -2.41
C VAL A 62 -7.46 1.76 -1.98
N CYS A 63 -6.37 2.08 -1.29
CA CYS A 63 -6.05 3.45 -0.87
C CYS A 63 -4.55 3.63 -0.56
N LYS A 64 -4.09 4.89 -0.47
CA LYS A 64 -2.68 5.23 -0.20
C LYS A 64 -2.14 4.64 1.11
N ARG A 65 -2.98 4.61 2.16
CA ARG A 65 -2.57 4.04 3.45
C ARG A 65 -2.42 2.53 3.34
N MET A 66 -3.31 1.87 2.61
CA MET A 66 -3.23 0.43 2.37
C MET A 66 -2.00 0.06 1.57
N ASP A 67 -1.71 0.80 0.50
CA ASP A 67 -0.49 0.63 -0.30
C ASP A 67 0.77 0.69 0.57
N ALA A 68 0.90 1.69 1.43
CA ALA A 68 2.06 1.84 2.30
C ALA A 68 2.22 0.72 3.35
N VAL A 69 1.13 0.12 3.83
CA VAL A 69 1.20 -1.03 4.76
C VAL A 69 1.54 -2.30 3.97
N CYS A 70 0.78 -2.61 2.92
CA CYS A 70 0.96 -3.80 2.09
C CYS A 70 2.35 -3.85 1.43
N GLN A 71 2.87 -2.73 0.93
CA GLN A 71 4.23 -2.64 0.37
C GLN A 71 5.28 -3.02 1.42
N ARG A 72 5.16 -2.53 2.66
CA ARG A 72 6.07 -2.92 3.74
C ARG A 72 5.98 -4.40 4.06
N MET A 73 4.78 -4.94 4.17
CA MET A 73 4.57 -6.37 4.45
C MET A 73 5.19 -7.26 3.36
N LEU A 74 4.94 -6.94 2.08
CA LEU A 74 5.47 -7.70 0.94
C LEU A 74 7.00 -7.65 0.91
N ASN A 75 7.58 -6.46 1.08
CA ASN A 75 9.03 -6.30 1.12
C ASN A 75 9.66 -7.03 2.31
N GLN A 76 9.03 -6.99 3.49
CA GLN A 76 9.50 -7.76 4.63
C GLN A 76 9.42 -9.27 4.37
N GLY A 77 8.35 -9.75 3.74
CA GLY A 77 8.20 -11.14 3.33
C GLY A 77 9.33 -11.59 2.41
N PHE A 78 9.60 -10.82 1.35
CA PHE A 78 10.71 -11.06 0.43
C PHE A 78 12.07 -11.13 1.15
N LEU A 79 12.38 -10.12 1.98
CA LEU A 79 13.65 -10.07 2.74
C LEU A 79 13.78 -11.22 3.75
N ARG A 80 12.68 -11.76 4.29
CA ARG A 80 12.71 -12.96 5.14
C ARG A 80 13.10 -14.20 4.33
N VAL A 81 12.49 -14.37 3.15
CA VAL A 81 12.80 -15.49 2.24
C VAL A 81 14.25 -15.41 1.75
N GLU A 82 14.69 -14.23 1.33
CA GLU A 82 16.07 -13.99 0.88
C GLU A 82 17.09 -14.32 1.98
N ARG A 83 16.85 -13.86 3.22
CA ARG A 83 17.72 -14.19 4.36
C ARG A 83 17.75 -15.68 4.67
N TYR A 84 16.60 -16.34 4.63
CA TYR A 84 16.52 -17.78 4.84
C TYR A 84 17.28 -18.55 3.76
N HIS A 85 17.13 -18.16 2.49
CA HIS A 85 17.89 -18.72 1.39
C HIS A 85 19.41 -18.59 1.61
N ASN A 86 19.86 -17.38 1.95
CA ASN A 86 21.26 -17.12 2.27
C ASN A 86 21.78 -17.98 3.43
N LEU A 87 20.96 -18.18 4.47
CA LEU A 87 21.32 -19.04 5.60
C LEU A 87 21.51 -20.49 5.14
N CYS A 88 20.53 -21.06 4.42
CA CYS A 88 20.62 -22.42 3.89
C CYS A 88 21.84 -22.58 2.98
N GLN A 89 22.09 -21.60 2.10
CA GLN A 89 23.22 -21.65 1.18
C GLN A 89 24.56 -21.65 1.93
N LYS A 90 24.71 -20.82 2.97
CA LYS A 90 25.91 -20.81 3.83
C LYS A 90 26.08 -22.14 4.57
N GLN A 91 25.01 -22.70 5.11
CA GLN A 91 25.04 -23.99 5.83
C GLN A 91 25.46 -25.14 4.91
N VAL A 92 24.93 -25.21 3.69
CA VAL A 92 25.32 -26.25 2.72
C VAL A 92 26.76 -26.04 2.25
N LYS A 93 27.17 -24.80 1.93
CA LYS A 93 28.54 -24.49 1.52
C LYS A 93 29.57 -24.82 2.61
N ALA A 94 29.23 -24.63 3.88
CA ALA A 94 30.11 -24.96 5.01
C ALA A 94 30.39 -26.46 5.18
N GLN A 95 29.49 -27.32 4.68
CA GLN A 95 29.66 -28.78 4.70
C GLN A 95 30.46 -29.32 3.51
N LEU A 96 30.74 -28.48 2.51
CA LEU A 96 31.50 -28.90 1.34
C LEU A 96 33.01 -28.89 1.61
N PRO A 97 33.76 -29.87 1.06
CA PRO A 97 35.22 -29.83 1.05
C PRO A 97 35.76 -28.56 0.38
N ARG A 98 36.88 -28.04 0.90
CA ARG A 98 37.55 -26.85 0.33
C ARG A 98 38.20 -27.13 -1.03
N ARG A 99 38.70 -28.36 -1.25
CA ARG A 99 39.33 -28.79 -2.49
C ARG A 99 38.27 -29.12 -3.54
N GLU A 100 38.42 -28.60 -4.76
CA GLU A 100 37.43 -28.76 -5.84
C GLU A 100 37.24 -30.23 -6.26
N SER A 101 38.30 -31.02 -6.36
CA SER A 101 38.20 -32.45 -6.71
C SER A 101 37.32 -33.23 -5.71
N GLU A 102 37.50 -32.98 -4.41
CA GLU A 102 36.70 -33.59 -3.35
C GLU A 102 35.27 -33.03 -3.31
N ARG A 103 35.12 -31.73 -3.58
CA ARG A 103 33.81 -31.07 -3.63
C ARG A 103 32.92 -31.66 -4.71
N ARG A 104 33.44 -31.87 -5.93
CA ARG A 104 32.67 -32.43 -7.07
C ARG A 104 32.14 -33.83 -6.80
N ASN A 105 32.82 -34.58 -5.95
CA ASN A 105 32.47 -35.95 -5.59
C ASN A 105 31.61 -36.02 -4.31
N HIS A 106 31.34 -34.89 -3.66
CA HIS A 106 30.54 -34.84 -2.44
C HIS A 106 29.04 -34.96 -2.72
N SER A 107 28.31 -35.68 -1.86
CA SER A 107 26.86 -35.93 -2.02
C SER A 107 26.02 -34.64 -2.06
N LEU A 108 26.45 -33.58 -1.36
CA LEU A 108 25.76 -32.28 -1.33
C LEU A 108 26.14 -31.33 -2.48
N ALA A 109 27.07 -31.69 -3.36
CA ALA A 109 27.51 -30.80 -4.44
C ALA A 109 26.35 -30.35 -5.34
N ARG A 110 25.49 -31.31 -5.75
CA ARG A 110 24.29 -31.02 -6.53
C ARG A 110 23.30 -30.11 -5.80
N HIS A 111 23.09 -30.32 -4.50
CA HIS A 111 22.21 -29.47 -3.70
C HIS A 111 22.74 -28.03 -3.62
N ALA A 112 24.06 -27.86 -3.49
CA ALA A 112 24.68 -26.54 -3.47
C ALA A 112 24.53 -25.80 -4.81
N ASP A 113 24.70 -26.52 -5.94
CA ASP A 113 24.52 -25.95 -7.28
C ASP A 113 23.07 -25.52 -7.53
N ILE A 114 22.10 -26.37 -7.17
CA ILE A 114 20.67 -26.06 -7.29
C ILE A 114 20.32 -24.84 -6.42
N LEU A 115 20.79 -24.81 -5.17
CA LEU A 115 20.55 -23.67 -4.27
C LEU A 115 21.18 -22.38 -4.83
N ALA A 116 22.38 -22.43 -5.39
CA ALA A 116 22.99 -21.25 -6.02
C ALA A 116 22.14 -20.72 -7.19
N ALA A 117 21.68 -21.60 -8.07
CA ALA A 117 20.84 -21.21 -9.21
C ALA A 117 19.51 -20.56 -8.77
N VAL A 118 18.87 -21.07 -7.70
CA VAL A 118 17.63 -20.49 -7.16
C VAL A 118 17.88 -19.10 -6.56
N GLY A 119 19.01 -18.89 -5.88
CA GLY A 119 19.37 -17.60 -5.30
C GLY A 119 19.70 -16.54 -6.36
N ASP A 120 20.46 -16.91 -7.38
CA ASP A 120 20.87 -15.99 -8.45
C ASP A 120 19.66 -15.49 -9.28
N ALA A 121 18.64 -16.33 -9.47
CA ALA A 121 17.41 -15.93 -10.14
C ALA A 121 16.60 -14.89 -9.33
N ALA A 122 16.68 -14.93 -7.99
CA ALA A 122 15.93 -14.03 -7.12
C ALA A 122 16.55 -12.62 -6.97
N LEU A 123 17.86 -12.47 -7.27
CA LEU A 123 18.55 -11.16 -7.20
C LEU A 123 18.34 -10.30 -8.47
N VAL A 124 17.81 -10.89 -9.54
CA VAL A 124 17.61 -10.23 -10.84
C VAL A 124 16.18 -9.66 -11.00
N ALA A 125 15.25 -10.02 -10.10
CA ALA A 125 13.88 -9.53 -10.07
C ALA A 125 13.69 -8.38 -9.08
#